data_AF-A0A5J4SSV9-F1
#
_entry.id   AF-A0A5J4SSV9-F1
#
_cell.length_a   1.000
_cell.length_b   1.000
_cell.length_c   1.000
_cell.angle_alpha   90.00
_cell.angle_beta   90.00
_cell.angle_gamma   90.00
#
_symmetry.space_group_name_H-M   'P 1'
#
loop_
_entity.id
_entity.type
_entity.pdbx_description
1 polymer ?
#
loop_
_entity_poly.entity_id
_entity_poly.type
_entity_poly.pdbx_seq_one_letter_code
_entity_poly.pdbx_strand_id
1 'polypeptide(L)' 'MRRGIMRGFSFSWKRAIGLTAAKQRLARRTGIPTTRQGLERKAGASIINTIMSMFKK' A
#
# COMPACT_ATOMS: atom_id res chain seq x y z
N MET A 1 -2.81 28.96 -10.61
CA MET A 1 -4.21 28.85 -10.11
C MET A 1 -4.39 27.52 -9.36
N ARG A 2 -4.19 27.48 -8.02
CA ARG A 2 -4.51 26.28 -7.22
C ARG A 2 -5.95 26.39 -6.73
N ARG A 3 -6.89 25.75 -7.44
CA ARG A 3 -8.28 25.64 -6.98
C ARG A 3 -8.30 24.90 -5.64
N GLY A 4 -8.74 25.60 -4.60
CA GLY A 4 -9.03 25.07 -3.27
C GLY A 4 -10.21 24.12 -3.33
N ILE A 5 -9.94 22.87 -3.66
CA ILE A 5 -10.84 21.76 -3.37
C ILE A 5 -10.35 21.20 -2.04
N MET A 6 -11.18 21.27 -1.00
CA MET A 6 -10.91 20.64 0.29
C MET A 6 -10.73 19.12 0.05
N ARG A 7 -9.48 18.66 -0.08
CA ARG A 7 -9.10 17.27 -0.38
C ARG A 7 -9.32 16.30 0.79
N GLY A 8 -10.02 16.74 1.85
CA GLY A 8 -9.92 16.15 3.18
C GLY A 8 -11.08 15.28 3.64
N PHE A 9 -12.28 15.39 3.04
CA PHE A 9 -13.46 14.74 3.60
C PHE A 9 -14.32 14.09 2.52
N SER A 10 -13.85 12.98 1.95
CA SER A 10 -14.72 12.06 1.22
C SER A 10 -15.36 11.12 2.25
N PHE A 11 -16.65 11.31 2.52
CA PHE A 11 -17.39 10.47 3.44
C PHE A 11 -17.49 9.06 2.86
N SER A 12 -17.05 8.07 3.63
CA SER A 12 -17.11 6.65 3.24
C SER A 12 -17.55 5.82 4.43
N TRP A 13 -18.62 5.06 4.24
CA TRP A 13 -19.15 4.12 5.23
C TRP A 13 -18.11 3.13 5.73
N LYS A 14 -17.20 2.68 4.87
CA LYS A 14 -16.10 1.77 5.25
C LYS A 14 -15.12 2.42 6.24
N ARG A 15 -14.99 3.74 6.23
CA ARG A 15 -14.18 4.52 7.17
C ARG A 15 -14.96 4.80 8.46
N ALA A 16 -16.26 5.09 8.38
CA ALA A 16 -17.14 5.28 9.53
C ALA A 16 -17.27 3.99 10.39
N ILE A 17 -17.37 2.82 9.74
CA ILE A 17 -17.41 1.50 10.40
C ILE A 17 -16.01 1.11 10.96
N GLY A 18 -14.94 1.82 10.60
CA GLY A 18 -13.59 1.56 11.11
C GLY A 18 -12.80 0.46 10.38
N LEU A 19 -13.38 -0.17 9.35
CA LEU A 19 -12.71 -1.18 8.51
C LEU A 19 -11.40 -0.67 7.88
N THR A 20 -11.38 0.60 7.47
CA THR A 20 -10.17 1.25 6.94
C THR A 20 -9.07 1.37 8.01
N ALA A 21 -9.43 1.76 9.23
CA ALA A 21 -8.48 1.93 10.33
C ALA A 21 -7.88 0.58 10.78
N ALA A 22 -8.70 -0.48 10.81
CA ALA A 22 -8.23 -1.84 11.11
C ALA A 22 -7.18 -2.32 10.09
N LYS A 23 -7.44 -2.17 8.80
CA LYS A 23 -6.47 -2.53 7.73
C LYS A 23 -5.17 -1.75 7.85
N GLN A 24 -5.25 -0.44 8.13
CA GLN A 24 -4.06 0.39 8.33
C GLN A 24 -3.26 -0.02 9.57
N ARG A 25 -3.92 -0.34 10.68
CA ARG A 25 -3.25 -0.83 11.90
C ARG A 25 -2.52 -2.14 11.63
N LEU A 26 -3.16 -3.09 10.93
CA LEU A 26 -2.50 -4.34 10.51
C LEU A 26 -1.29 -4.07 9.64
N ALA A 27 -1.44 -3.26 8.58
CA ALA A 27 -0.34 -2.92 7.68
C ALA A 27 0.86 -2.27 8.39
N ARG A 28 0.61 -1.40 9.39
CA ARG A 28 1.66 -0.75 10.19
C ARG A 28 2.34 -1.71 11.16
N ARG A 29 1.59 -2.66 11.74
CA ARG A 29 2.14 -3.66 12.67
C ARG A 29 2.95 -4.72 11.95
N THR A 30 2.47 -5.23 10.81
CA THR A 30 3.13 -6.30 10.07
C THR A 30 4.15 -5.79 9.06
N GLY A 31 4.09 -4.52 8.66
CA GLY A 31 4.91 -3.98 7.56
C GLY A 31 4.60 -4.62 6.19
N ILE A 32 3.47 -5.34 6.10
CA ILE A 32 3.01 -5.99 4.88
C ILE A 32 1.95 -5.10 4.23
N PRO A 33 2.13 -4.72 2.95
CA PRO A 33 1.13 -3.93 2.25
C PRO A 33 -0.16 -4.75 2.11
N THR A 34 -1.27 -4.20 2.58
CA THR A 34 -2.60 -4.84 2.49
C THR A 34 -3.28 -4.56 1.14
N THR A 35 -2.57 -3.98 0.18
CA THR A 35 -3.06 -3.67 -1.17
C THR A 35 -2.40 -4.61 -2.17
N ARG A 36 -3.16 -5.05 -3.19
CA ARG A 36 -2.62 -5.94 -4.24
C ARG A 36 -1.36 -5.37 -4.90
N GLN A 37 -1.45 -4.11 -5.35
CA GLN A 37 -0.32 -3.41 -5.97
C GLN A 37 0.91 -3.29 -5.05
N GLY A 38 0.71 -3.07 -3.74
CA GLY A 38 1.83 -3.01 -2.80
C GLY A 38 2.48 -4.38 -2.60
N LEU A 39 1.68 -5.44 -2.60
CA LEU A 39 2.16 -6.82 -2.51
C LEU A 39 2.92 -7.22 -3.77
N GLU A 40 2.39 -6.91 -4.95
CA GLU A 40 3.02 -7.13 -6.26
C GLU A 40 4.36 -6.42 -6.37
N ARG A 41 4.47 -5.17 -5.90
CA ARG A 41 5.75 -4.44 -5.88
C ARG A 41 6.77 -5.09 -4.96
N LYS A 42 6.35 -5.55 -3.78
CA LYS A 42 7.26 -6.19 -2.80
C LYS A 42 7.74 -7.54 -3.32
N ALA A 43 6.84 -8.37 -3.84
CA ALA A 43 7.17 -9.66 -4.44
C ALA A 43 8.00 -9.51 -5.72
N GLY A 44 7.59 -8.60 -6.62
CA GLY A 44 8.30 -8.31 -7.86
C GLY A 44 9.73 -7.82 -7.61
N ALA A 45 9.95 -6.91 -6.66
CA ALA A 45 11.29 -6.46 -6.29
C ALA A 45 12.17 -7.64 -5.80
N SER A 46 11.64 -8.53 -4.96
CA SER A 46 12.38 -9.71 -4.50
C SER A 46 12.74 -10.65 -5.64
N ILE A 47 11.80 -10.91 -6.57
CA ILE A 47 12.03 -11.79 -7.72
C ILE A 47 13.09 -11.18 -8.65
N ILE A 48 12.93 -9.90 -9.01
CA ILE A 48 13.86 -9.20 -9.90
C ILE A 48 15.26 -9.16 -9.30
N ASN A 49 15.40 -8.83 -8.01
CA ASN A 49 16.69 -8.80 -7.34
C ASN A 49 17.36 -10.18 -7.32
N THR A 50 16.58 -11.24 -7.09
CA THR A 50 17.10 -12.62 -7.09
C THR A 50 17.59 -13.02 -8.49
N ILE A 51 16.78 -12.73 -9.51
CA ILE A 51 17.11 -13.01 -10.91
C ILE A 51 18.35 -12.22 -11.35
N MET A 52 18.39 -10.92 -11.08
CA MET A 52 19.52 -10.06 -11.42
C MET A 52 20.80 -10.47 -10.68
N SER A 53 20.67 -10.91 -9.43
CA SER A 53 21.78 -11.45 -8.66
C SER A 53 22.33 -12.76 -9.23
N MET A 54 21.51 -13.59 -9.87
CA MET A 54 21.98 -14.80 -10.55
C MET A 54 22.78 -14.49 -11.80
N PHE A 55 22.38 -13.49 -12.58
CA PHE A 55 23.07 -13.08 -13.81
C PHE A 55 24.35 -12.27 -13.58
N LYS A 56 24.56 -11.75 -12.37
CA LYS A 56 25.77 -11.00 -11.99
C LYS A 56 26.95 -11.93 -11.58
N LYS A 57 26.75 -13.25 -11.61
CA LYS A 57 27.79 -14.25 -11.39
C LYS A 57 28.55 -14.54 -12.69
#